data_AF-I9FGU2-F1
#
_entry.id   AF-I9FGU2-F1
#
_cell.length_a   1.000
_cell.length_b   1.000
_cell.length_c   1.000
_cell.angle_alpha   90.00
_cell.angle_beta   90.00
_cell.angle_gamma   90.00
#
_symmetry.space_group_name_H-M   'P 1'
#
loop_
_entity.id
_entity.type
_entity.pdbx_description
1 polymer ?
#
loop_
_entity_poly.entity_id
_entity_poly.type
_entity_poly.pdbx_seq_one_letter_code
_entity_poly.pdbx_strand_id
1 'polypeptide(L)' 'MSAGLTGGLDSLIQSTAGQKEAQKPKKAKTVHCNFVMDETYHQNLKLIAIRKGDSLKSVLQEAISDYLDKNSSLL' A
#
# COMPACT_ATOMS: atom_id res chain seq x y z
N MET A 1 26.85 3.72 46.81
CA MET A 1 27.31 3.09 45.56
C MET A 1 26.32 3.47 44.47
N SER A 2 26.63 4.49 43.69
CA SER A 2 25.80 5.00 42.60
C SER A 2 25.88 4.03 41.43
N ALA A 3 24.78 3.33 41.14
CA ALA A 3 24.65 2.47 39.97
C ALA A 3 24.67 3.35 38.72
N GLY A 4 25.83 3.39 38.04
CA GLY A 4 26.00 4.09 36.77
C GLY A 4 25.16 3.42 35.69
N LEU A 5 24.40 4.24 34.95
CA LEU A 5 23.73 3.86 33.71
C LEU A 5 24.79 3.55 32.64
N THR A 6 25.37 2.35 32.68
CA THR A 6 26.42 1.89 31.74
C THR A 6 25.86 1.38 30.40
N GLY A 7 24.68 1.84 30.01
CA GLY A 7 24.06 1.55 28.72
C GLY A 7 24.10 2.77 27.81
N GLY A 8 25.29 3.11 27.32
CA GLY A 8 25.50 4.22 26.39
C GLY A 8 25.10 3.87 24.94
N LEU A 9 25.74 4.58 24.00
CA LEU A 9 25.55 4.45 22.55
C LEU A 9 25.68 3.00 22.03
N ASP A 10 26.45 2.13 22.69
CA ASP A 10 26.59 0.71 22.34
C ASP A 10 25.26 -0.06 22.33
N SER A 11 24.29 0.30 23.18
CA SER A 11 22.94 -0.29 23.16
C SER A 11 22.12 0.14 21.93
N LEU A 12 22.48 1.27 21.31
CA LEU A 12 21.85 1.76 20.09
C LEU A 12 22.51 1.20 18.82
N ILE A 13 23.78 0.79 18.91
CA ILE A 13 24.53 0.20 17.80
C ILE A 13 24.29 -1.32 17.70
N GLN A 14 23.61 -1.92 18.69
CA GLN A 14 23.31 -3.34 18.69
C GLN A 14 22.60 -3.77 17.39
N SER A 15 23.33 -4.55 16.59
CA SER A 15 22.93 -4.98 15.25
C SER A 15 21.58 -5.70 15.29
N THR A 16 20.63 -5.26 14.46
CA THR A 16 19.32 -5.90 14.27
C THR A 16 19.38 -7.22 13.50
N ALA A 17 20.53 -7.92 13.54
CA ALA A 17 20.74 -9.24 12.96
C ALA A 17 19.90 -10.29 13.71
N GLY A 18 18.60 -10.32 13.42
CA GLY A 18 17.67 -11.24 14.03
C GLY A 18 16.19 -10.87 13.91
N GLN A 19 15.82 -9.79 13.20
CA GLN A 19 14.41 -9.56 12.89
C GLN A 19 13.93 -10.63 11.90
N LYS A 20 13.33 -11.66 12.51
CA LYS A 20 12.49 -12.70 11.94
C LYS A 20 11.90 -12.26 10.61
N GLU A 21 12.19 -13.05 9.58
CA GLU A 21 11.53 -12.98 8.28
C GLU A 21 10.03 -13.15 8.50
N ALA A 22 9.32 -12.03 8.63
CA ALA A 22 7.88 -12.00 8.47
C ALA A 22 7.61 -12.52 7.05
N GLN A 23 6.91 -13.66 6.99
CA GLN A 23 6.49 -14.30 5.75
C GLN A 23 6.00 -13.23 4.79
N LYS A 24 6.83 -12.95 3.77
CA LYS A 24 6.54 -11.96 2.74
C LYS A 24 5.26 -12.46 2.06
N PRO A 25 4.12 -11.73 2.14
CA PRO A 25 2.94 -12.13 1.39
C PRO A 25 3.37 -12.24 -0.08
N LYS A 26 2.99 -13.35 -0.74
CA LYS A 26 3.27 -13.56 -2.17
C LYS A 26 2.73 -12.33 -2.91
N LYS A 27 3.62 -11.41 -3.27
CA LYS A 27 3.25 -10.17 -3.95
C LYS A 27 2.65 -10.61 -5.28
N ALA A 28 1.37 -10.32 -5.49
CA ALA A 28 0.76 -10.47 -6.80
C ALA A 28 1.64 -9.75 -7.83
N LYS A 29 1.71 -10.29 -9.06
CA LYS A 29 2.46 -9.64 -10.14
C LYS A 29 1.79 -8.30 -10.44
N THR A 30 2.36 -7.22 -9.90
CA THR A 30 1.85 -5.87 -10.13
C THR A 30 2.47 -5.31 -11.40
N VAL A 31 1.64 -4.80 -12.29
CA VAL A 31 2.07 -4.06 -13.49
C VAL A 31 1.85 -2.57 -13.25
N HIS A 32 2.82 -1.75 -13.64
CA HIS A 32 2.64 -0.30 -13.69
C HIS A 32 2.12 0.08 -15.08
N CYS A 33 1.01 0.81 -15.14
CA CYS A 33 0.43 1.28 -16.38
C CYS A 33 0.25 2.81 -16.35
N ASN A 34 0.50 3.46 -17.49
CA ASN A 34 0.09 4.83 -17.71
C ASN A 34 -1.37 4.82 -18.19
N PHE A 35 -2.22 5.61 -17.56
CA PHE A 35 -3.64 5.67 -17.88
C PHE A 35 -4.01 7.07 -18.35
N VAL A 36 -4.70 7.15 -19.49
CA VAL A 36 -5.30 8.38 -20.00
C VAL A 36 -6.80 8.20 -19.94
N MET A 37 -7.51 9.15 -19.35
CA MET A 37 -8.96 9.12 -19.18
C MET A 37 -9.54 10.52 -19.25
N ASP A 38 -10.84 10.63 -19.50
CA ASP A 38 -11.49 11.93 -19.49
C ASP A 38 -11.39 12.59 -18.12
N GLU A 39 -11.25 13.92 -18.14
CA GLU A 39 -11.09 14.73 -16.94
C GLU A 39 -12.24 14.50 -15.94
N THR A 40 -13.46 14.37 -16.44
CA THR A 40 -14.66 14.19 -15.60
C THR A 40 -14.60 12.90 -14.78
N TYR A 41 -14.13 11.79 -15.35
CA TYR A 41 -13.94 10.53 -14.62
C TYR A 41 -12.86 10.67 -13.56
N HIS A 42 -11.74 11.32 -13.89
CA HIS A 42 -10.67 11.57 -12.93
C HIS A 42 -11.16 12.42 -11.73
N GLN A 43 -11.91 13.50 -11.98
CA GLN A 43 -12.46 14.35 -10.91
C GLN A 43 -13.46 13.59 -10.03
N ASN A 44 -14.34 12.79 -10.65
CA ASN A 44 -15.33 11.99 -9.92
C ASN A 44 -14.66 10.93 -9.03
N LEU A 45 -13.67 10.21 -9.56
CA LEU A 45 -12.90 9.23 -8.78
C LEU A 45 -12.16 9.89 -7.63
N LYS A 46 -11.58 11.07 -7.84
CA LYS A 46 -10.90 11.85 -6.80
C LYS A 46 -11.86 12.26 -5.69
N LEU A 47 -13.06 12.72 -6.03
CA LEU A 47 -14.08 13.08 -5.04
C LEU A 47 -14.51 11.87 -4.19
N ILE A 48 -14.70 10.71 -4.83
CA ILE A 48 -15.05 9.46 -4.16
C ILE A 48 -13.92 9.04 -3.20
N ALA A 49 -12.67 9.09 -3.65
CA ALA A 49 -11.51 8.76 -2.82
C ALA A 49 -11.43 9.63 -1.56
N ILE A 50 -11.62 10.94 -1.70
CA ILE A 50 -11.65 11.87 -0.56
C ILE A 50 -12.80 11.53 0.41
N ARG A 51 -14.00 11.23 -0.11
CA ARG A 51 -15.17 10.91 0.72
C ARG A 51 -15.05 9.58 1.45
N LYS A 52 -14.45 8.57 0.81
CA LYS A 52 -14.17 7.25 1.44
C LYS A 52 -12.98 7.30 2.39
N GLY A 53 -12.07 8.28 2.24
CA GLY A 53 -10.80 8.31 2.97
C GLY A 53 -9.75 7.35 2.38
N ASP A 54 -9.90 6.99 1.11
CA ASP A 54 -9.05 6.04 0.41
C ASP A 54 -8.12 6.71 -0.61
N SER A 55 -7.14 5.95 -1.09
CA SER A 55 -6.29 6.40 -2.21
C SER A 55 -7.04 6.31 -3.54
N LEU A 56 -6.75 7.23 -4.46
CA LEU A 56 -7.28 7.19 -5.83
C LEU A 56 -7.01 5.85 -6.52
N LYS A 57 -5.84 5.25 -6.27
CA LYS A 57 -5.48 3.92 -6.77
C LYS A 57 -6.44 2.84 -6.28
N SER A 58 -6.77 2.84 -4.99
CA SER A 58 -7.68 1.84 -4.40
C SER A 58 -9.07 1.93 -5.02
N VAL A 59 -9.60 3.16 -5.12
CA VAL A 59 -10.91 3.41 -5.73
C VAL A 59 -10.92 3.03 -7.22
N LEU A 60 -9.86 3.35 -7.96
CA LEU A 60 -9.74 2.95 -9.36
C LEU A 60 -9.69 1.43 -9.51
N GLN A 61 -8.95 0.74 -8.65
CA GLN A 61 -8.84 -0.71 -8.68
C GLN A 61 -10.18 -1.38 -8.32
N GLU A 62 -10.90 -0.87 -7.33
CA GLU A 62 -12.27 -1.31 -6.99
C GLU A 62 -13.21 -1.16 -8.20
N ALA A 63 -13.20 0.00 -8.86
CA ALA A 63 -14.02 0.25 -10.04
C ALA A 63 -13.70 -0.69 -11.21
N ILE A 64 -12.41 -0.99 -11.43
CA ILE A 64 -11.98 -1.95 -12.46
C ILE A 64 -12.44 -3.36 -12.10
N SER A 65 -12.26 -3.80 -10.85
CA SER A 65 -12.72 -5.12 -10.40
C SER A 65 -14.23 -5.27 -10.58
N ASP A 66 -15.02 -4.28 -10.13
CA ASP A 66 -16.47 -4.26 -10.30
C ASP A 66 -16.90 -4.35 -11.76
N TYR A 67 -16.16 -3.68 -12.67
CA TYR A 67 -16.41 -3.77 -14.10
C TYR A 67 -16.10 -5.16 -14.65
N LEU A 68 -14.96 -5.76 -14.28
CA LEU A 68 -14.58 -7.09 -14.74
C LEU A 68 -15.51 -8.17 -14.19
N ASP A 69 -15.96 -8.08 -12.94
CA ASP A 69 -16.89 -9.04 -12.33
C ASP A 69 -18.24 -9.03 -13.07
N LYS A 70 -18.77 -7.84 -13.37
CA LYS A 70 -20.00 -7.65 -14.15
C LYS A 70 -19.89 -8.14 -15.58
N ASN A 71 -18.68 -8.16 -16.14
CA ASN A 71 -18.38 -8.56 -17.51
C ASN A 71 -17.59 -9.87 -17.57
N SER A 72 -17.67 -10.70 -16.52
CA SER A 72 -16.91 -11.94 -16.40
C SER A 72 -17.21 -12.95 -17.50
N SER A 73 -18.37 -12.85 -18.16
CA SER A 73 -18.71 -13.65 -19.34
C SER A 73 -17.92 -13.30 -20.60
N LEU A 74 -17.23 -12.15 -20.63
CA LEU A 74 -16.38 -11.70 -21.73
C LEU A 74 -14.90 -12.09 -21.54
N LEU A 75 -14.56 -12.72 -20.42
CA LEU A 75 -13.20 -13.14 -20.02
C LEU A 75 -13.08 -14.67 -20.06
#